data_AF-A0A1J5BQ13-F1
#
_entry.id   AF-A0A1J5BQ13-F1
#
_cell.length_a   1.000
_cell.length_b   1.000
_cell.length_c   1.000
_cell.angle_alpha   90.00
_cell.angle_beta   90.00
_cell.angle_gamma   90.00
#
_symmetry.space_group_name_H-M   'P 1'
#
loop_
_entity.id
_entity.type
_entity.pdbx_description
1 polymer ?
#
loop_
_entity_poly.entity_id
_entity_poly.type
_entity_poly.pdbx_seq_one_letter_code
_entity_poly.pdbx_strand_id
1 'polypeptide(L)'
;MKKDYNFIPIGFPLFIAFLVFLFLLLPILVFLYTGGIVAAFARLGFSPATGFLLFLFTLIGSAINIPIKRLKSKMPLIQERVVNFFRGSYRVLVVISEDILVALIPIIISLYEFIRMLVSGHFIQILITIISVIIVSVFCHMFAKPVKGVGIAIPFFLPPFITVLVAFLLARGNAAAVAYISGTLGTLIGADISNLDKLDELGAPVASIGGAGTFDGIFLTGILSVLLI
;
A
#
# COMPACT_ATOMS: atom_id res chain seq x y z
N MET A 1 -5.12 32.31 -55.84
CA MET A 1 -5.08 30.86 -55.58
C MET A 1 -4.32 30.64 -54.26
N LYS A 2 -5.01 30.48 -53.13
CA LYS A 2 -4.37 30.13 -51.85
C LYS A 2 -4.07 28.64 -51.87
N LYS A 3 -2.80 28.26 -51.76
CA LYS A 3 -2.38 26.86 -51.57
C LYS A 3 -2.51 26.56 -50.08
N ASP A 4 -3.44 25.67 -49.73
CA ASP A 4 -3.56 25.12 -48.38
C ASP A 4 -2.43 24.10 -48.19
N TYR A 5 -1.35 24.54 -47.55
CA TYR A 5 -0.30 23.64 -47.10
C TYR A 5 -0.77 22.99 -45.80
N ASN A 6 -1.35 21.79 -45.93
CA ASN A 6 -1.56 20.88 -44.79
C ASN A 6 -0.19 20.41 -44.28
N PHE A 7 0.50 21.27 -43.52
CA PHE A 7 1.62 20.86 -42.69
C PHE A 7 1.07 19.99 -41.57
N ILE A 8 1.01 18.68 -41.81
CA ILE A 8 0.98 17.72 -40.71
C ILE A 8 2.40 17.79 -40.12
N PRO A 9 2.60 18.41 -38.94
CA PRO A 9 3.93 18.46 -38.36
C PRO A 9 4.43 17.03 -38.22
N ILE A 10 5.67 16.76 -38.59
CA ILE A 10 6.28 15.40 -38.53
C ILE A 10 6.15 14.79 -37.11
N GLY A 11 5.99 15.64 -36.09
CA GLY A 11 5.65 15.22 -34.73
C GLY A 11 4.28 14.57 -34.56
N PHE A 12 3.30 14.80 -35.44
CA PHE A 12 1.95 14.24 -35.32
C PHE A 12 1.91 12.74 -35.66
N PRO A 13 2.50 12.24 -36.77
CA PRO A 13 2.67 10.80 -36.98
C PRO A 13 3.49 10.11 -35.89
N LEU A 14 4.56 10.75 -35.40
CA LEU A 14 5.37 10.25 -34.29
C LEU A 14 4.57 10.18 -32.97
N PHE A 15 3.74 11.17 -32.70
CA PHE A 15 2.85 11.20 -31.54
C PHE A 15 1.81 10.08 -31.60
N ILE A 16 1.19 9.86 -32.77
CA ILE A 16 0.26 8.74 -32.97
C ILE A 16 0.99 7.40 -32.82
N ALA A 17 2.19 7.24 -33.40
CA ALA A 17 2.99 6.03 -33.23
C ALA A 17 3.35 5.77 -31.76
N PHE A 18 3.68 6.82 -31.00
CA PHE A 18 3.92 6.74 -29.55
C PHE A 18 2.67 6.31 -28.77
N LEU A 19 1.50 6.86 -29.09
CA LEU A 19 0.24 6.44 -28.46
C LEU A 19 -0.11 4.98 -28.78
N VAL A 20 0.07 4.56 -30.03
CA VAL A 20 -0.13 3.15 -30.44
C VAL A 20 0.85 2.24 -29.70
N PHE A 21 2.12 2.63 -29.60
CA PHE A 21 3.12 1.90 -28.82
C PHE A 21 2.70 1.77 -27.35
N LEU A 22 2.25 2.85 -26.70
CA LEU A 22 1.77 2.82 -25.32
C LEU A 22 0.55 1.91 -25.15
N PHE A 23 -0.40 1.96 -26.09
CA PHE A 23 -1.59 1.10 -26.10
C PHE A 23 -1.22 -0.38 -26.22
N LEU A 24 -0.25 -0.72 -27.08
CA LEU A 24 0.26 -2.08 -27.23
C LEU A 24 1.10 -2.56 -26.04
N LEU A 25 1.79 -1.63 -25.35
CA LEU A 25 2.60 -1.93 -24.17
C LEU A 25 1.74 -2.20 -22.93
N LEU A 26 0.60 -1.53 -22.81
CA LEU A 26 -0.30 -1.63 -21.64
C LEU A 26 -0.72 -3.08 -21.30
N PRO A 27 -1.23 -3.91 -22.22
CA PRO A 27 -1.62 -5.29 -21.90
C PRO A 27 -0.42 -6.14 -21.46
N ILE A 28 0.78 -5.89 -22.00
CA ILE A 28 2.01 -6.57 -21.60
C ILE A 28 2.36 -6.21 -20.16
N LEU A 29 2.28 -4.92 -19.80
CA LEU A 29 2.54 -4.47 -18.43
C LEU A 29 1.52 -5.04 -17.44
N VAL A 30 0.24 -5.06 -17.79
CA VAL A 30 -0.82 -5.66 -16.94
C VAL A 30 -0.58 -7.17 -16.76
N PHE A 31 -0.21 -7.88 -17.82
CA PHE A 31 0.10 -9.30 -17.75
C PHE A 31 1.33 -9.59 -16.88
N LEU A 32 2.41 -8.83 -17.05
CA LEU A 32 3.61 -8.95 -16.22
C LEU A 32 3.32 -8.63 -14.75
N TYR A 33 2.52 -7.59 -14.49
CA TYR A 33 2.15 -7.17 -13.14
C TYR A 33 1.32 -8.24 -12.43
N THR A 34 0.25 -8.71 -13.06
CA THR A 34 -0.62 -9.77 -12.52
C THR A 34 0.14 -11.08 -12.34
N GLY A 35 0.97 -11.47 -13.33
CA GLY A 35 1.83 -12.65 -13.25
C GLY A 35 2.84 -12.57 -12.10
N GLY A 36 3.42 -11.40 -11.85
CA GLY A 36 4.31 -11.16 -10.72
C GLY A 36 3.61 -11.39 -9.37
N ILE A 37 2.41 -10.82 -9.17
CA ILE A 37 1.67 -11.01 -7.92
C ILE A 37 1.29 -12.49 -7.71
N VAL A 38 0.82 -13.17 -8.75
CA VAL A 38 0.50 -14.60 -8.69
C VAL A 38 1.75 -15.44 -8.37
N ALA A 39 2.90 -15.10 -8.95
CA ALA A 39 4.17 -15.76 -8.65
C ALA A 39 4.60 -15.55 -7.18
N ALA A 40 4.37 -14.36 -6.61
CA ALA A 40 4.63 -14.09 -5.21
C ALA A 40 3.76 -14.98 -4.30
N PHE A 41 2.47 -15.09 -4.60
CA PHE A 41 1.57 -16.00 -3.88
C PHE A 41 1.96 -17.47 -4.05
N ALA A 42 2.46 -17.87 -5.22
CA ALA A 42 2.97 -19.21 -5.43
C ALA A 42 4.19 -19.51 -4.54
N ARG A 43 5.09 -18.54 -4.31
CA ARG A 43 6.22 -18.66 -3.37
C ARG A 43 5.76 -18.77 -1.91
N LEU A 44 4.60 -18.24 -1.57
CA LEU A 44 3.93 -18.45 -0.27
C LEU A 44 3.21 -19.81 -0.17
N GLY A 45 3.28 -20.64 -1.21
CA GLY A 45 2.64 -21.97 -1.23
C GLY A 45 1.16 -21.96 -1.59
N PHE A 46 0.62 -20.85 -2.12
CA PHE A 46 -0.72 -20.83 -2.68
C PHE A 46 -0.73 -21.42 -4.10
N SER A 47 -1.83 -22.08 -4.47
CA SER A 47 -2.03 -22.46 -5.88
C SER A 47 -2.16 -21.21 -6.76
N PRO A 48 -1.78 -21.25 -8.05
CA PRO A 48 -1.93 -20.10 -8.95
C PRO A 48 -3.37 -19.57 -9.01
N ALA A 49 -4.37 -20.46 -8.98
CA ALA A 49 -5.78 -20.08 -8.94
C ALA A 49 -6.13 -19.33 -7.64
N THR A 50 -5.64 -19.82 -6.49
CA THR A 50 -5.83 -19.13 -5.21
C THR A 50 -5.11 -17.79 -5.17
N GLY A 51 -3.87 -17.70 -5.68
CA GLY A 51 -3.12 -16.45 -5.78
C GLY A 51 -3.84 -15.42 -6.66
N PHE A 52 -4.42 -15.84 -7.77
CA PHE A 52 -5.24 -14.97 -8.62
C PHE A 52 -6.52 -14.50 -7.91
N LEU A 53 -7.20 -15.39 -7.19
CA LEU A 53 -8.38 -15.00 -6.39
C LEU A 53 -8.00 -14.03 -5.27
N LEU A 54 -6.90 -14.27 -4.55
CA LEU A 54 -6.39 -13.35 -3.53
C LEU A 54 -6.05 -11.99 -4.14
N PHE A 55 -5.44 -11.95 -5.32
CA PHE A 55 -5.23 -10.71 -6.07
C PHE A 55 -6.55 -9.97 -6.36
N LEU A 56 -7.57 -10.68 -6.87
CA LEU A 56 -8.89 -10.08 -7.12
C LEU A 56 -9.54 -9.58 -5.81
N PHE A 57 -9.44 -10.34 -4.72
CA PHE A 57 -9.92 -9.90 -3.42
C PHE A 57 -9.16 -8.70 -2.89
N THR A 58 -7.83 -8.62 -3.08
CA THR A 58 -7.05 -7.42 -2.72
C THR A 58 -7.49 -6.21 -3.50
N LEU A 59 -7.78 -6.36 -4.80
CA LEU A 59 -8.24 -5.29 -5.67
C LEU A 59 -9.66 -4.80 -5.28
N ILE A 60 -10.57 -5.73 -4.98
CA ILE A 60 -11.95 -5.39 -4.60
C ILE A 60 -12.00 -4.87 -3.16
N GLY A 61 -11.34 -5.54 -2.22
CA GLY A 61 -11.39 -5.20 -0.80
C GLY A 61 -10.71 -3.90 -0.46
N SER A 62 -9.74 -3.46 -1.26
CA SER A 62 -9.14 -2.13 -1.15
C SER A 62 -10.01 -1.00 -1.67
N ALA A 63 -11.02 -1.29 -2.51
CA ALA A 63 -12.07 -0.33 -2.84
C ALA A 63 -13.07 -0.15 -1.68
N ILE A 64 -13.07 -1.06 -0.70
CA ILE A 64 -13.95 -1.04 0.46
C ILE A 64 -13.22 -0.39 1.63
N ASN A 65 -13.58 0.85 1.89
CA ASN A 65 -12.98 1.70 2.91
C ASN A 65 -13.73 1.55 4.25
N ILE A 66 -13.22 0.72 5.17
CA ILE A 66 -13.85 0.48 6.48
C ILE A 66 -13.24 1.41 7.54
N PRO A 67 -13.99 2.38 8.09
CA PRO A 67 -13.51 3.25 9.16
C PRO A 67 -13.52 2.48 10.49
N ILE A 68 -12.35 2.26 11.07
CA ILE A 68 -12.17 1.51 12.34
C ILE A 68 -12.24 2.45 13.55
N LYS A 69 -11.78 3.70 13.40
CA LYS A 69 -11.74 4.65 14.51
C LYS A 69 -11.84 6.08 13.99
N ARG A 70 -12.53 6.95 14.73
CA ARG A 70 -12.55 8.40 14.49
C ARG A 70 -11.57 9.09 15.43
N LEU A 71 -10.57 9.77 14.88
CA LEU A 71 -9.71 10.67 15.63
C LEU A 71 -10.29 12.09 15.58
N LYS A 72 -10.22 12.79 16.71
CA LYS A 72 -10.56 14.22 16.79
C LYS A 72 -9.28 14.99 16.50
N SER A 73 -9.19 15.57 15.31
CA SER A 73 -8.04 16.39 14.92
C SER A 73 -7.86 17.56 15.89
N LYS A 74 -6.63 17.79 16.35
CA LYS A 74 -6.30 18.95 17.21
C LYS A 74 -6.20 20.24 16.41
N MET A 75 -5.92 20.13 15.10
CA MET A 75 -6.03 21.23 14.16
C MET A 75 -7.41 21.18 13.51
N PRO A 76 -8.28 22.19 13.72
CA PRO A 76 -9.54 22.23 13.01
C PRO A 76 -9.22 22.37 11.52
N LEU A 77 -9.53 21.32 10.74
CA LEU A 77 -9.71 21.45 9.32
C LEU A 77 -10.91 22.37 9.09
N ILE A 78 -10.62 23.67 8.97
CA ILE A 78 -11.61 24.69 8.66
C ILE A 78 -11.97 24.54 7.18
N GLN A 79 -12.89 23.63 6.88
CA GLN A 79 -13.65 23.74 5.64
C GLN A 79 -14.80 24.70 5.88
N GLU A 80 -14.79 25.85 5.19
CA GLU A 80 -15.97 26.71 5.09
C GLU A 80 -17.06 25.94 4.33
N ARG A 81 -17.96 25.29 5.06
CA ARG A 81 -19.20 24.78 4.46
C ARG A 81 -20.22 25.91 4.51
N VAL A 82 -20.56 26.46 3.35
CA VAL A 82 -21.67 27.39 3.21
C VAL A 82 -22.96 26.57 3.27
N VAL A 83 -23.63 26.62 4.41
CA VAL A 83 -24.96 26.01 4.55
C VAL A 83 -25.97 27.10 4.23
N ASN A 84 -26.71 26.91 3.14
CA ASN A 84 -27.83 27.80 2.79
C ASN A 84 -29.05 27.35 3.58
N PHE A 85 -29.44 28.13 4.58
CA PHE A 85 -30.64 27.89 5.35
C PHE A 85 -31.48 29.17 5.41
N PHE A 86 -32.75 29.07 4.97
CA PHE A 86 -33.80 30.08 5.15
C PHE A 86 -33.36 31.55 4.96
N ARG A 87 -32.94 31.91 3.74
CA ARG A 87 -32.55 33.27 3.28
C ARG A 87 -31.18 33.81 3.74
N GLY A 88 -30.32 33.00 4.35
CA GLY A 88 -28.94 33.38 4.68
C GLY A 88 -27.91 32.31 4.31
N SER A 89 -26.73 32.75 3.87
CA SER A 89 -25.55 31.90 3.73
C SER A 89 -24.75 31.96 5.02
N TYR A 90 -24.80 30.88 5.80
CA TYR A 90 -24.05 30.78 7.06
C TYR A 90 -22.77 29.98 6.81
N ARG A 91 -21.62 30.56 7.20
CA ARG A 91 -20.34 29.85 7.20
C ARG A 91 -20.27 29.02 8.48
N VAL A 92 -20.45 27.71 8.38
CA VAL A 92 -20.35 26.81 9.53
C VAL A 92 -18.99 26.13 9.49
N LEU A 93 -18.23 26.30 10.58
CA LEU A 93 -16.98 25.59 10.82
C LEU A 93 -17.30 24.13 11.16
N VAL A 94 -17.11 23.22 10.21
CA VAL A 94 -17.29 21.78 10.46
C VAL A 94 -15.94 21.19 10.85
N VAL A 95 -15.81 20.73 12.10
CA VAL A 95 -14.67 19.91 12.52
C VAL A 95 -14.78 18.55 11.83
N ILE A 96 -13.92 18.29 10.86
CA ILE A 96 -13.84 16.97 10.21
C ILE A 96 -13.21 16.00 11.21
N SER A 97 -13.89 14.89 11.46
CA SER A 97 -13.32 13.76 12.21
C SER A 97 -12.52 12.91 11.25
N GLU A 98 -11.31 12.53 11.63
CA GLU A 98 -10.43 11.73 10.77
C GLU A 98 -10.84 10.26 10.94
N ASP A 99 -11.39 9.65 9.89
CA ASP A 99 -11.63 8.21 9.87
C ASP A 99 -10.29 7.48 9.64
N ILE A 100 -9.98 6.50 10.49
CA ILE A 100 -8.87 5.56 10.34
C ILE A 100 -9.32 4.37 9.51
N LEU A 101 -8.62 4.10 8.42
CA LEU A 101 -8.85 2.94 7.58
C LEU A 101 -7.65 1.98 7.66
N VAL A 102 -7.89 0.67 7.60
CA VAL A 102 -6.83 -0.34 7.73
C VAL A 102 -6.85 -1.32 6.55
N ALA A 103 -5.68 -1.63 5.98
CA ALA A 103 -5.56 -2.71 5.02
C ALA A 103 -5.73 -4.08 5.67
N LEU A 104 -6.97 -4.58 5.60
CA LEU A 104 -7.36 -5.83 6.24
C LEU A 104 -6.73 -7.06 5.55
N ILE A 105 -6.64 -7.05 4.23
CA ILE A 105 -6.23 -8.24 3.47
C ILE A 105 -4.76 -8.63 3.69
N PRO A 106 -3.78 -7.70 3.63
CA PRO A 106 -2.39 -8.03 3.92
C PRO A 106 -2.21 -8.55 5.36
N ILE A 107 -2.99 -8.02 6.31
CA ILE A 107 -3.00 -8.50 7.71
C ILE A 107 -3.56 -9.93 7.78
N ILE A 108 -4.67 -10.22 7.10
CA ILE A 108 -5.26 -11.57 7.05
C ILE A 108 -4.26 -12.58 6.47
N ILE A 109 -3.60 -12.24 5.36
CA ILE A 109 -2.62 -13.14 4.73
C ILE A 109 -1.42 -13.36 5.66
N SER A 110 -0.93 -12.29 6.31
CA SER A 110 0.17 -12.39 7.28
C SER A 110 -0.19 -13.27 8.47
N LEU A 111 -1.40 -13.10 9.01
CA LEU A 111 -1.89 -13.91 10.13
C LEU A 111 -2.07 -15.38 9.72
N TYR A 112 -2.60 -15.62 8.53
CA TYR A 112 -2.76 -16.96 7.98
C TYR A 112 -1.43 -17.70 7.83
N GLU A 113 -0.41 -17.06 7.24
CA GLU A 113 0.93 -17.66 7.12
C GLU A 113 1.57 -17.86 8.50
N PHE A 114 1.40 -16.93 9.44
CA PHE A 114 1.91 -17.08 10.80
C PHE A 114 1.26 -18.27 11.53
N ILE A 115 -0.06 -18.43 11.42
CA ILE A 115 -0.79 -19.58 12.00
C ILE A 115 -0.36 -20.88 11.32
N ARG A 116 -0.19 -20.89 9.99
CA ARG A 116 0.30 -22.06 9.26
C ARG A 116 1.68 -22.49 9.78
N MET A 117 2.59 -21.55 10.02
CA MET A 117 3.90 -21.82 10.61
C MET A 117 3.80 -22.40 12.03
N LEU A 118 2.87 -21.89 12.84
CA LEU A 118 2.59 -22.37 14.20
C LEU A 118 2.08 -23.82 14.20
N VAL A 119 1.08 -24.12 13.37
CA VAL A 119 0.46 -25.46 13.28
C VAL A 119 1.45 -26.50 12.74
N SER A 120 2.32 -26.11 11.80
CA SER A 120 3.35 -27.00 11.26
C SER A 120 4.55 -27.21 12.20
N GLY A 121 4.58 -26.62 13.39
CA GLY A 121 5.64 -26.84 14.39
C GLY A 121 6.97 -26.13 14.08
N HIS A 122 6.97 -25.12 13.21
CA HIS A 122 8.17 -24.38 12.80
C HIS A 122 8.57 -23.28 13.81
N PHE A 123 8.76 -23.67 15.09
CA PHE A 123 8.97 -22.72 16.19
C PHE A 123 10.18 -21.80 16.01
N ILE A 124 11.27 -22.30 15.43
CA ILE A 124 12.47 -21.49 15.13
C ILE A 124 12.14 -20.39 14.12
N GLN A 125 11.40 -20.73 13.07
CA GLN A 125 10.99 -19.79 12.03
C GLN A 125 10.00 -18.75 12.56
N ILE A 126 9.16 -19.10 13.52
CA ILE A 126 8.27 -18.14 14.20
C ILE A 126 9.10 -17.10 14.97
N LEU A 127 10.10 -17.55 15.74
CA LEU A 127 10.99 -16.64 16.44
C LEU A 127 11.73 -15.71 15.46
N ILE A 128 12.25 -16.27 14.36
CA ILE A 128 12.86 -15.49 13.27
C ILE A 128 11.88 -14.47 12.69
N THR A 129 10.61 -14.86 12.50
CA THR A 129 9.58 -13.97 11.97
C THR A 129 9.33 -12.80 12.90
N ILE A 130 9.17 -13.06 14.19
CA ILE A 130 8.96 -12.01 15.20
C ILE A 130 10.15 -11.05 15.25
N ILE A 131 11.38 -11.58 15.27
CA ILE A 131 12.61 -10.78 15.23
C ILE A 131 12.65 -9.94 13.95
N SER A 132 12.31 -10.53 12.80
CA SER A 132 12.31 -9.84 11.51
C SER A 132 11.28 -8.72 11.47
N VAL A 133 10.06 -8.94 11.99
CA VAL A 133 9.02 -7.90 12.14
C VAL A 133 9.54 -6.74 12.99
N ILE A 134 10.18 -7.02 14.12
CA ILE A 134 10.74 -5.99 15.00
C ILE A 134 11.81 -5.18 14.27
N ILE A 135 12.76 -5.83 13.60
CA ILE A 135 13.82 -5.14 12.87
C ILE A 135 13.23 -4.26 11.78
N VAL A 136 12.39 -4.83 10.90
CA VAL A 136 11.75 -4.08 9.79
C VAL A 136 10.93 -2.91 10.34
N SER A 137 10.20 -3.11 11.45
CA SER A 137 9.43 -2.05 12.12
C SER A 137 10.31 -0.91 12.61
N VAL A 138 11.45 -1.20 13.25
CA VAL A 138 12.37 -0.16 13.72
C VAL A 138 12.91 0.65 12.55
N PHE A 139 13.36 -0.02 11.48
CA PHE A 139 13.83 0.67 10.27
C PHE A 139 12.73 1.50 9.62
N CYS A 140 11.52 0.96 9.47
CA CYS A 140 10.41 1.71 8.88
C CYS A 140 10.08 2.95 9.73
N HIS A 141 10.05 2.82 11.05
CA HIS A 141 9.79 3.94 11.95
C HIS A 141 10.82 5.06 11.83
N MET A 142 12.11 4.72 11.75
CA MET A 142 13.20 5.69 11.64
C MET A 142 13.11 6.57 10.38
N PHE A 143 12.54 6.04 9.30
CA PHE A 143 12.44 6.74 8.01
C PHE A 143 11.03 7.25 7.70
N ALA A 144 10.04 6.90 8.52
CA ALA A 144 8.69 7.40 8.42
C ALA A 144 8.63 8.88 8.82
N LYS A 145 8.06 9.71 7.93
CA LYS A 145 7.91 11.15 8.16
C LYS A 145 6.43 11.54 8.04
N PRO A 146 5.85 12.19 9.06
CA PRO A 146 4.51 12.77 8.94
C PRO A 146 4.55 13.97 7.97
N VAL A 147 3.76 13.90 6.90
CA VAL A 147 3.65 14.94 5.87
C VAL A 147 2.22 15.48 5.85
N LYS A 148 2.07 16.79 6.11
CA LYS A 148 0.77 17.48 6.17
C LYS A 148 -0.03 17.29 4.89
N GLY A 149 -1.31 16.95 5.03
CA GLY A 149 -2.21 16.68 3.90
C GLY A 149 -1.94 15.40 3.11
N VAL A 150 -0.89 14.63 3.43
CA VAL A 150 -0.52 13.37 2.75
C VAL A 150 -0.63 12.16 3.68
N GLY A 151 -0.27 12.30 4.95
CA GLY A 151 -0.21 11.18 5.90
C GLY A 151 1.23 10.86 6.31
N ILE A 152 1.49 9.61 6.64
CA ILE A 152 2.84 9.14 6.99
C ILE A 152 3.52 8.65 5.71
N ALA A 153 4.64 9.28 5.35
CA ALA A 153 5.39 8.96 4.14
C ALA A 153 6.71 8.24 4.48
N ILE A 154 7.03 7.23 3.70
CA ILE A 154 8.29 6.48 3.76
C ILE A 154 8.83 6.30 2.32
N PRO A 155 10.16 6.26 2.09
CA PRO A 155 10.68 5.98 0.75
C PRO A 155 10.22 4.62 0.24
N PHE A 156 9.63 4.58 -0.95
CA PHE A 156 8.92 3.43 -1.51
C PHE A 156 9.71 2.10 -1.47
N PHE A 157 10.98 2.11 -1.87
CA PHE A 157 11.81 0.90 -1.93
C PHE A 157 12.46 0.52 -0.61
N LEU A 158 12.40 1.39 0.40
CA LEU A 158 13.08 1.15 1.66
C LEU A 158 12.48 -0.06 2.41
N PRO A 159 11.15 -0.16 2.64
CA PRO A 159 10.60 -1.31 3.33
C PRO A 159 10.84 -2.65 2.62
N PRO A 160 10.61 -2.78 1.29
CA PRO A 160 10.92 -4.03 0.59
C PRO A 160 12.40 -4.41 0.69
N PHE A 161 13.31 -3.44 0.53
CA PHE A 161 14.74 -3.71 0.56
C PHE A 161 15.23 -4.19 1.93
N ILE A 162 14.82 -3.50 3.00
CA ILE A 162 15.15 -3.92 4.37
C ILE A 162 14.55 -5.30 4.66
N THR A 163 13.32 -5.55 4.23
CA THR A 163 12.65 -6.84 4.44
C THR A 163 13.39 -7.98 3.75
N VAL A 164 13.77 -7.80 2.48
CA VAL A 164 14.55 -8.80 1.73
C VAL A 164 15.87 -9.09 2.44
N LEU A 165 16.59 -8.03 2.86
CA LEU A 165 17.86 -8.19 3.56
C LEU A 165 17.71 -8.99 4.86
N VAL A 166 16.72 -8.62 5.68
CA VAL A 166 16.47 -9.27 6.97
C VAL A 166 16.02 -10.72 6.78
N ALA A 167 15.06 -10.97 5.88
CA ALA A 167 14.54 -12.31 5.61
C ALA A 167 15.62 -13.20 4.99
N PHE A 168 16.41 -12.70 4.04
CA PHE A 168 17.50 -13.46 3.42
C PHE A 168 18.57 -13.86 4.45
N LEU A 169 18.93 -12.96 5.38
CA LEU A 169 19.95 -13.23 6.39
C LEU A 169 19.45 -14.19 7.49
N LEU A 170 18.20 -14.05 7.92
CA LEU A 170 17.69 -14.76 9.10
C LEU A 170 16.87 -16.01 8.75
N ALA A 171 16.12 -16.01 7.64
CA ALA A 171 15.12 -17.03 7.33
C ALA A 171 15.60 -18.03 6.27
N ARG A 172 16.59 -18.86 6.62
CA ARG A 172 17.18 -19.89 5.72
C ARG A 172 16.22 -21.01 5.25
N GLY A 173 15.03 -21.12 5.85
CA GLY A 173 14.05 -22.16 5.52
C GLY A 173 12.81 -21.62 4.82
N ASN A 174 12.03 -20.79 5.50
CA ASN A 174 10.77 -20.24 4.99
C ASN A 174 10.89 -18.75 4.66
N ALA A 175 11.87 -18.41 3.82
CA ALA A 175 12.23 -17.02 3.52
C ALA A 175 11.05 -16.22 2.95
N ALA A 176 10.24 -16.83 2.08
CA ALA A 176 9.07 -16.20 1.49
C ALA A 176 8.02 -15.81 2.55
N ALA A 177 7.62 -16.73 3.43
CA ALA A 177 6.63 -16.39 4.47
C ALA A 177 7.19 -15.35 5.46
N VAL A 178 8.46 -15.49 5.88
CA VAL A 178 9.08 -14.50 6.76
C VAL A 178 9.13 -13.12 6.09
N ALA A 179 9.49 -13.04 4.81
CA ALA A 179 9.53 -11.78 4.07
C ALA A 179 8.16 -11.16 3.90
N TYR A 180 7.14 -11.96 3.58
CA TYR A 180 5.77 -11.43 3.50
C TYR A 180 5.31 -10.90 4.85
N ILE A 181 5.44 -11.68 5.92
CA ILE A 181 4.95 -11.29 7.25
C ILE A 181 5.74 -10.09 7.79
N SER A 182 7.07 -10.12 7.72
CA SER A 182 7.91 -9.04 8.24
C SER A 182 7.82 -7.76 7.41
N GLY A 183 7.71 -7.86 6.09
CA GLY A 183 7.47 -6.70 5.23
C GLY A 183 6.09 -6.09 5.47
N THR A 184 5.06 -6.93 5.57
CA THR A 184 3.69 -6.44 5.75
C THR A 184 3.49 -5.88 7.16
N LEU A 185 3.69 -6.70 8.20
CA LEU A 185 3.46 -6.29 9.59
C LEU A 185 4.54 -5.34 10.09
N GLY A 186 5.80 -5.52 9.70
CA GLY A 186 6.88 -4.62 10.11
C GLY A 186 6.66 -3.22 9.56
N THR A 187 6.28 -3.06 8.29
CA THR A 187 5.95 -1.74 7.73
C THR A 187 4.70 -1.17 8.36
N LEU A 188 3.64 -1.96 8.57
CA LEU A 188 2.43 -1.50 9.25
C LEU A 188 2.71 -0.96 10.65
N ILE A 189 3.46 -1.73 11.44
CA ILE A 189 3.77 -1.37 12.82
C ILE A 189 4.68 -0.15 12.83
N GLY A 190 5.78 -0.19 12.07
CA GLY A 190 6.82 0.83 12.12
C GLY A 190 6.42 2.15 11.46
N ALA A 191 5.81 2.10 10.29
CA ALA A 191 5.38 3.29 9.58
C ALA A 191 4.14 3.88 10.25
N ASP A 192 3.06 3.09 10.35
CA ASP A 192 1.76 3.66 10.72
C ASP A 192 1.49 3.62 12.21
N ILE A 193 1.54 2.43 12.84
CA ILE A 193 1.15 2.28 14.25
C ILE A 193 2.05 3.11 15.17
N SER A 194 3.36 3.10 14.93
CA SER A 194 4.32 3.86 15.74
C SER A 194 4.29 5.39 15.51
N ASN A 195 3.50 5.89 14.55
CA ASN A 195 3.34 7.33 14.29
C ASN A 195 1.88 7.80 14.37
N LEU A 196 1.00 6.97 14.94
CA LEU A 196 -0.43 7.27 15.15
C LEU A 196 -0.66 8.57 15.92
N ASP A 197 0.20 8.87 16.90
CA ASP A 197 0.18 10.07 17.73
C ASP A 197 0.41 11.35 16.93
N LYS A 198 1.12 11.25 15.81
CA LYS A 198 1.45 12.39 14.94
C LYS A 198 0.36 12.66 13.90
N LEU A 199 -0.62 11.76 13.74
CA LEU A 199 -1.71 11.92 12.77
C LEU A 199 -2.61 13.11 13.10
N ASP A 200 -2.88 13.36 14.39
CA ASP A 200 -3.72 14.45 14.87
C ASP A 200 -3.20 15.86 14.50
N GLU A 201 -1.92 15.95 14.08
CA GLU A 201 -1.22 17.19 13.70
C GLU A 201 -1.14 17.39 12.17
N LEU A 202 -1.55 16.39 11.39
CA LEU A 202 -1.43 16.40 9.92
C LEU A 202 -2.55 17.15 9.23
N GLY A 203 -3.67 17.40 9.92
CA GLY A 203 -4.84 18.06 9.39
C GLY A 203 -5.33 17.39 8.11
N ALA A 204 -5.38 16.06 8.08
CA ALA A 204 -5.87 15.30 6.94
C ALA A 204 -7.31 14.84 7.22
N PRO A 205 -8.28 15.05 6.30
CA PRO A 205 -9.68 14.71 6.56
C PRO A 205 -9.91 13.19 6.75
N VAL A 206 -8.96 12.38 6.29
CA VAL A 206 -8.94 10.92 6.41
C VAL A 206 -7.50 10.49 6.66
N ALA A 207 -7.28 9.65 7.67
CA ALA A 207 -5.98 9.07 7.96
C ALA A 207 -5.99 7.58 7.57
N SER A 208 -5.17 7.21 6.61
CA SER A 208 -5.10 5.85 6.11
C SER A 208 -3.94 5.11 6.77
N ILE A 209 -4.25 4.06 7.54
CA ILE A 209 -3.27 3.14 8.12
C ILE A 209 -3.13 1.94 7.17
N GLY A 210 -1.94 1.74 6.65
CA GLY A 210 -1.63 0.68 5.71
C GLY A 210 -2.35 0.81 4.38
N GLY A 211 -2.54 2.04 3.90
CA GLY A 211 -3.16 2.38 2.61
C GLY A 211 -4.51 1.78 2.36
N ALA A 212 -5.50 2.52 2.81
CA ALA A 212 -6.85 2.52 2.29
C ALA A 212 -6.85 2.98 0.82
N GLY A 213 -6.53 2.04 -0.06
CA GLY A 213 -6.47 2.25 -1.51
C GLY A 213 -5.95 1.01 -2.24
N THR A 214 -6.16 0.98 -3.56
CA THR A 214 -6.18 -0.25 -4.37
C THR A 214 -4.90 -1.10 -4.37
N PHE A 215 -3.77 -0.51 -4.00
CA PHE A 215 -2.46 -1.15 -3.87
C PHE A 215 -1.61 -0.35 -2.88
N ASP A 216 -1.79 -0.59 -1.60
CA ASP A 216 -0.98 0.07 -0.59
C ASP A 216 0.51 -0.30 -0.67
N GLY A 217 1.35 0.63 -0.19
CA GLY A 217 2.78 0.42 0.04
C GLY A 217 3.07 -0.81 0.91
N ILE A 218 2.24 -1.17 1.88
CA ILE A 218 2.41 -2.34 2.75
C ILE A 218 2.14 -3.64 2.00
N PHE A 219 1.01 -3.75 1.29
CA PHE A 219 0.73 -4.93 0.47
C PHE A 219 1.83 -5.14 -0.57
N LEU A 220 2.20 -4.06 -1.25
CA LEU A 220 3.24 -4.09 -2.26
C LEU A 220 4.61 -4.38 -1.64
N THR A 221 4.87 -3.93 -0.41
CA THR A 221 6.08 -4.31 0.33
C THR A 221 6.14 -5.80 0.58
N GLY A 222 5.06 -6.41 1.08
CA GLY A 222 5.00 -7.86 1.28
C GLY A 222 5.24 -8.63 -0.01
N ILE A 223 4.54 -8.27 -1.10
CA ILE A 223 4.66 -8.94 -2.41
C ILE A 223 6.04 -8.74 -3.04
N LEU A 224 6.54 -7.50 -3.08
CA LEU A 224 7.87 -7.21 -3.64
C LEU A 224 8.96 -7.94 -2.87
N SER A 225 8.87 -7.99 -1.54
CA SER A 225 9.85 -8.70 -0.73
C SER A 225 9.88 -10.20 -1.04
N VAL A 226 8.71 -10.82 -1.24
CA VAL A 226 8.62 -12.22 -1.63
C VAL A 226 9.20 -12.45 -3.03
N LEU A 227 8.99 -11.53 -3.97
CA LEU A 227 9.49 -11.64 -5.34
C LEU A 227 11.01 -11.46 -5.46
N LEU A 228 11.60 -10.68 -4.56
CA LEU A 228 13.03 -10.38 -4.57
C LEU A 228 13.89 -11.42 -3.85
N ILE A 229 13.28 -12.36 -3.13
CA ILE A 229 13.93 -13.53 -2.49
C ILE A 229 13.81 -14.75 -3.40
#